data_AF-A0A2S8GM59-F1
#
_entry.id   AF-A0A2S8GM59-F1
#
_cell.length_a   1.000
_cell.length_b   1.000
_cell.length_c   1.000
_cell.angle_alpha   90.00
_cell.angle_beta   90.00
_cell.angle_gamma   90.00
#
_symmetry.space_group_name_H-M   'P 1'
#
loop_
_entity.id
_entity.type
_entity.pdbx_description
1 polymer ?
#
loop_
_entity_poly.entity_id
_entity_poly.type
_entity_poly.pdbx_seq_one_letter_code
_entity_poly.pdbx_strand_id
1 'polypeptide(L)'
;MLDGTEMLKLLVGLKQAGDIDLAWDEEVLATVCEPQDQPRVHAMAAIVHDLLGAFDYAASPEYLATREKLLTPENQREAAARCGRSLTELLTADEAYALIPAARHPLLDELKRLAASFG
;
A
#
# COMPACT_ATOMS: atom_id res chain seq x y z
N MET A 1 -1.87 7.92 -19.20
CA MET A 1 -0.74 7.46 -18.39
C MET A 1 -1.03 7.82 -16.94
N LEU A 2 -0.97 6.86 -16.02
CA LEU A 2 -1.37 7.10 -14.62
C LEU A 2 -0.31 7.89 -13.86
N ASP A 3 -0.74 8.83 -13.02
CA ASP A 3 0.15 9.49 -12.06
C ASP A 3 0.47 8.61 -10.84
N GLY A 4 1.35 9.08 -9.95
CA GLY A 4 1.76 8.30 -8.77
C GLY A 4 0.62 7.98 -7.79
N THR A 5 -0.36 8.87 -7.66
CA THR A 5 -1.54 8.66 -6.81
C THR A 5 -2.47 7.63 -7.43
N GLU A 6 -2.72 7.73 -8.73
CA GLU A 6 -3.52 6.78 -9.50
C GLU A 6 -2.87 5.39 -9.52
N MET A 7 -1.54 5.33 -9.65
CA MET A 7 -0.77 4.09 -9.58
C MET A 7 -0.88 3.44 -8.20
N LEU A 8 -0.78 4.19 -7.11
CA LEU A 8 -1.00 3.66 -5.76
C LEU A 8 -2.41 3.09 -5.59
N LYS A 9 -3.44 3.81 -6.05
CA LYS A 9 -4.83 3.34 -6.01
C LYS A 9 -5.01 2.02 -6.78
N LEU A 10 -4.43 1.93 -7.98
CA LEU A 10 -4.47 0.72 -8.79
C LEU A 10 -3.82 -0.46 -8.05
N LEU A 11 -2.58 -0.30 -7.59
CA LEU A 11 -1.82 -1.39 -6.97
C LEU A 11 -2.44 -1.86 -5.65
N VAL A 12 -2.93 -0.93 -4.82
CA VAL A 12 -3.68 -1.28 -3.59
C VAL A 12 -4.96 -2.03 -3.95
N GLY A 13 -5.71 -1.56 -4.96
CA GLY A 13 -6.91 -2.21 -5.45
C GLY A 13 -6.65 -3.64 -5.93
N LEU A 14 -5.63 -3.85 -6.75
CA LEU A 14 -5.20 -5.17 -7.23
C LEU A 14 -4.85 -6.09 -6.05
N LYS A 15 -4.09 -5.59 -5.07
CA LYS A 15 -3.75 -6.39 -3.88
C LYS A 15 -4.96 -6.77 -3.04
N GLN A 16 -5.95 -5.88 -2.91
CA GLN A 16 -7.18 -6.18 -2.17
C GLN A 16 -8.11 -7.15 -2.92
N ALA A 17 -8.09 -7.12 -4.26
CA ALA A 17 -8.82 -8.06 -5.10
C ALA A 17 -8.16 -9.46 -5.18
N GLY A 18 -6.87 -9.55 -4.85
CA GLY A 18 -6.08 -10.78 -4.99
C GLY A 18 -5.35 -10.92 -6.32
N ASP A 19 -5.37 -9.86 -7.14
CA ASP A 19 -4.86 -9.83 -8.52
C ASP A 19 -3.55 -9.02 -8.64
N ILE A 20 -2.78 -8.91 -7.56
CA ILE A 20 -1.52 -8.13 -7.56
C ILE A 20 -0.49 -8.66 -8.55
N ASP A 21 -0.58 -9.93 -8.94
CA ASP A 21 0.30 -10.54 -9.95
C ASP A 21 0.17 -9.86 -11.32
N LEU A 22 -0.98 -9.20 -11.61
CA LEU A 22 -1.16 -8.39 -12.81
C LEU A 22 -0.20 -7.21 -12.89
N ALA A 23 0.39 -6.78 -11.77
CA ALA A 23 1.42 -5.76 -11.76
C ALA A 23 2.76 -6.23 -12.35
N TRP A 24 2.92 -7.51 -12.67
CA TRP A 24 4.08 -8.08 -13.39
C TRP A 24 3.72 -8.56 -14.81
N ASP A 25 2.47 -8.37 -15.23
CA ASP A 25 2.06 -8.67 -16.59
C ASP A 25 2.43 -7.50 -17.50
N GLU A 26 3.32 -7.74 -18.46
CA GLU A 26 3.84 -6.70 -19.36
C GLU A 26 2.73 -6.07 -20.24
N GLU A 27 1.75 -6.87 -20.67
CA GLU A 27 0.63 -6.39 -21.49
C GLU A 27 -0.29 -5.49 -20.66
N VAL A 28 -0.59 -5.89 -19.42
CA VAL A 28 -1.37 -5.07 -18.50
C VAL A 28 -0.63 -3.77 -18.16
N LEU A 29 0.65 -3.86 -17.82
CA LEU A 29 1.46 -2.69 -17.48
C LEU A 29 1.56 -1.69 -18.63
N ALA A 30 1.67 -2.16 -19.87
CA ALA A 30 1.69 -1.29 -21.05
C ALA A 30 0.41 -0.45 -21.22
N THR A 31 -0.70 -0.80 -20.55
CA THR A 31 -1.94 0.00 -20.58
C THR A 31 -1.98 1.12 -19.54
N VAL A 32 -1.14 1.04 -18.49
CA VAL A 32 -1.17 1.95 -17.33
C VAL A 32 0.13 2.69 -17.07
N CYS A 33 1.26 2.18 -17.58
CA CYS A 33 2.60 2.76 -17.45
C CYS A 33 3.42 2.72 -18.75
N GLU A 34 4.29 3.72 -18.94
CA GLU A 34 5.28 3.70 -20.02
C GLU A 34 6.34 2.62 -19.72
N PRO A 35 6.99 2.03 -20.74
CA PRO A 35 7.98 0.97 -20.54
C PRO A 35 9.11 1.34 -19.57
N GLN A 36 9.56 2.60 -19.58
CA GLN A 36 10.60 3.09 -18.65
C GLN A 36 10.17 3.13 -17.19
N ASP A 37 8.87 3.18 -16.90
CA ASP A 37 8.32 3.25 -15.55
C ASP A 37 7.94 1.86 -15.00
N GLN A 38 7.93 0.81 -15.82
CA GLN A 38 7.60 -0.57 -15.38
C GLN A 38 8.46 -1.06 -14.20
N PRO A 39 9.81 -0.87 -14.17
CA PRO A 39 10.60 -1.28 -13.01
C PRO A 39 10.18 -0.57 -11.72
N ARG A 40 9.70 0.67 -11.83
CA ARG A 40 9.19 1.45 -10.71
C ARG A 40 7.84 0.92 -10.23
N VAL A 41 6.93 0.60 -11.16
CA VAL A 41 5.64 -0.03 -10.85
C VAL A 41 5.85 -1.39 -10.16
N HIS A 42 6.77 -2.22 -10.66
CA HIS A 42 7.14 -3.48 -10.01
C HIS A 42 7.63 -3.28 -8.57
N ALA A 43 8.50 -2.29 -8.34
CA ALA A 43 8.99 -1.97 -7.01
C ALA A 43 7.86 -1.51 -6.07
N MET A 44 6.96 -0.64 -6.55
CA MET A 44 5.78 -0.22 -5.81
C MET A 44 4.86 -1.40 -5.49
N ALA A 45 4.60 -2.28 -6.47
CA ALA A 45 3.74 -3.45 -6.31
C ALA A 45 4.29 -4.43 -5.27
N ALA A 46 5.60 -4.67 -5.28
CA ALA A 46 6.28 -5.50 -4.29
C ALA A 46 6.13 -4.92 -2.87
N ILE A 47 6.30 -3.60 -2.71
CA ILE A 47 6.14 -2.93 -1.42
C ILE A 47 4.68 -2.99 -0.94
N VAL A 48 3.71 -2.70 -1.81
CA VAL A 48 2.27 -2.80 -1.48
C VAL A 48 1.90 -4.23 -1.09
N HIS A 49 2.42 -5.23 -1.83
CA HIS A 49 2.21 -6.63 -1.53
C HIS A 49 2.71 -6.99 -0.13
N ASP A 50 3.93 -6.56 0.24
CA ASP A 50 4.51 -6.83 1.55
C ASP A 50 3.75 -6.11 2.68
N LEU A 51 3.49 -4.80 2.52
CA LEU A 51 2.79 -4.00 3.53
C LEU A 51 1.39 -4.52 3.83
N LEU A 52 0.61 -4.87 2.81
CA LEU A 52 -0.75 -5.39 2.99
C LEU A 52 -0.78 -6.89 3.29
N GLY A 53 0.16 -7.66 2.76
CA GLY A 53 0.25 -9.11 2.98
C GLY A 53 0.66 -9.47 4.41
N ALA A 54 1.47 -8.62 5.05
CA ALA A 54 1.90 -8.80 6.42
C ALA A 54 1.27 -7.79 7.39
N PHE A 55 0.17 -7.14 6.98
CA PHE A 55 -0.56 -6.25 7.88
C PHE A 55 -1.18 -7.06 9.02
N ASP A 56 -0.75 -6.75 10.25
CA ASP A 56 -1.32 -7.28 11.47
C ASP A 56 -1.81 -6.12 12.34
N TYR A 57 -3.12 -6.02 12.50
CA TYR A 57 -3.72 -4.96 13.31
C TYR A 57 -3.29 -5.04 14.78
N ALA A 58 -3.05 -6.24 15.33
CA ALA A 58 -2.61 -6.39 16.71
C ALA A 58 -1.19 -5.86 16.95
N ALA A 59 -0.37 -5.80 15.89
CA ALA A 59 0.97 -5.22 15.91
C ALA A 59 0.98 -3.72 15.58
N SER A 60 -0.15 -3.12 15.21
CA SER A 60 -0.22 -1.71 14.81
C SER A 60 0.04 -0.76 15.98
N PRO A 61 0.73 0.38 15.76
CA PRO A 61 0.94 1.40 16.80
C PRO A 61 -0.35 1.89 17.46
N GLU A 62 -1.43 2.13 16.68
CA GLU A 62 -2.73 2.54 17.22
C GLU A 62 -3.31 1.51 18.20
N TYR A 63 -3.28 0.23 17.85
CA TYR A 63 -3.81 -0.83 18.70
C TYR A 63 -3.03 -0.92 20.02
N LEU A 64 -1.70 -0.88 19.92
CA LEU A 64 -0.81 -0.92 21.08
C LEU A 64 -0.96 0.30 22.01
N ALA A 65 -1.29 1.46 21.45
CA ALA A 65 -1.54 2.68 22.22
C ALA A 65 -2.87 2.63 22.98
N THR A 66 -3.90 1.99 22.41
CA THR A 66 -5.24 2.02 22.97
C THR A 66 -5.49 0.86 23.93
N ARG A 67 -5.03 -0.37 23.63
CA ARG A 67 -5.19 -1.63 24.42
C ARG A 67 -6.61 -1.99 24.95
N GLU A 68 -7.60 -1.12 24.77
CA GLU A 68 -8.99 -1.28 25.21
C GLU A 68 -9.89 -1.86 24.10
N LYS A 69 -9.47 -1.78 22.83
CA LYS A 69 -10.22 -2.35 21.72
C LYS A 69 -10.08 -3.88 21.72
N LEU A 70 -11.21 -4.58 21.74
CA LEU A 70 -11.24 -6.02 21.50
C LEU A 70 -10.74 -6.31 20.08
N LEU A 71 -9.89 -7.33 19.95
CA LEU A 71 -9.39 -7.79 18.66
C LEU A 71 -10.44 -8.65 17.95
N THR A 72 -11.55 -8.03 17.53
CA THR A 72 -12.63 -8.71 16.82
C THR A 72 -12.31 -8.85 15.32
N PRO A 73 -12.88 -9.86 14.63
CA PRO A 73 -12.72 -9.99 13.17
C PRO A 73 -13.20 -8.76 12.40
N GLU A 74 -14.24 -8.08 12.90
CA GLU A 74 -14.76 -6.84 12.32
C GLU A 74 -13.74 -5.71 12.41
N ASN A 75 -13.18 -5.45 13.60
CA ASN A 75 -12.15 -4.43 13.80
C ASN A 75 -10.90 -4.70 12.95
N GLN A 76 -10.51 -5.97 12.81
CA GLN A 76 -9.38 -6.36 11.96
C GLN A 76 -9.65 -6.05 10.49
N ARG A 77 -10.86 -6.35 9.98
CA ARG A 77 -11.26 -6.04 8.61
C ARG A 77 -11.32 -4.53 8.37
N GLU A 78 -11.89 -3.77 9.29
CA GLU A 78 -11.93 -2.31 9.21
C GLU A 78 -10.53 -1.70 9.20
N ALA A 79 -9.64 -2.19 10.07
CA ALA A 79 -8.26 -1.75 10.12
C ALA A 79 -7.50 -2.09 8.84
N ALA A 80 -7.70 -3.28 8.26
CA ALA A 80 -7.09 -3.66 6.98
C ALA A 80 -7.60 -2.77 5.83
N ALA A 81 -8.91 -2.47 5.80
CA ALA A 81 -9.48 -1.56 4.81
C ALA A 81 -8.92 -0.13 4.98
N ARG A 82 -8.78 0.35 6.22
CA ARG A 82 -8.18 1.65 6.52
C ARG A 82 -6.69 1.69 6.16
N CYS A 83 -5.95 0.62 6.40
CA CYS A 83 -4.55 0.49 5.97
C CYS A 83 -4.45 0.66 4.45
N GLY A 84 -5.27 -0.08 3.67
CA GLY A 84 -5.34 0.10 2.23
C GLY A 84 -5.62 1.55 1.81
N ARG A 85 -6.66 2.19 2.38
CA ARG A 85 -6.97 3.60 2.10
C ARG A 85 -5.80 4.54 2.42
N SER A 86 -5.17 4.36 3.57
CA SER A 86 -4.03 5.20 4.00
C SER A 86 -2.83 5.07 3.05
N LEU A 87 -2.61 3.89 2.44
CA LEU A 87 -1.58 3.72 1.42
C LEU A 87 -1.91 4.44 0.12
N THR A 88 -3.20 4.54 -0.25
CA THR A 88 -3.61 5.32 -1.44
C THR A 88 -3.47 6.83 -1.25
N GLU A 89 -3.42 7.30 0.00
CA GLU A 89 -3.29 8.72 0.37
C GLU A 89 -1.86 9.07 0.83
N LEU A 90 -0.90 8.16 0.66
CA LEU A 90 0.47 8.28 1.20
C LEU A 90 1.23 9.55 0.74
N LEU A 91 0.87 10.09 -0.42
CA LEU A 91 1.45 11.32 -0.95
C LEU A 91 0.92 12.59 -0.25
N THR A 92 -0.28 12.52 0.33
CA THR A 92 -0.99 13.67 0.90
C THR A 92 -1.21 13.57 2.41
N ALA A 93 -1.06 12.37 2.99
CA ALA A 93 -1.28 12.09 4.40
C ALA A 93 -0.29 11.05 4.93
N ASP A 94 -0.01 11.11 6.23
CA ASP A 94 0.91 10.18 6.91
C ASP A 94 0.16 9.15 7.78
N GLU A 95 -1.15 8.95 7.56
CA GLU A 95 -1.98 8.02 8.35
C GLU A 95 -1.45 6.58 8.30
N ALA A 96 -0.82 6.18 7.19
CA ALA A 96 -0.22 4.86 7.05
C ALA A 96 0.85 4.58 8.12
N TYR A 97 1.57 5.60 8.60
CA TYR A 97 2.60 5.46 9.64
C TYR A 97 2.02 5.13 11.02
N ALA A 98 0.74 5.46 11.27
CA ALA A 98 0.04 5.13 12.51
C ALA A 98 -0.48 3.68 12.52
N LEU A 99 -0.69 3.09 11.33
CA LEU A 99 -1.21 1.73 11.17
C LEU A 99 -0.09 0.71 10.97
N ILE A 100 0.98 1.09 10.30
CA ILE A 100 2.08 0.21 9.96
C ILE A 100 3.16 0.29 11.03
N PRO A 101 3.67 -0.85 11.53
CA PRO A 101 4.74 -0.86 12.52
C PRO A 101 5.99 -0.10 12.06
N ALA A 102 6.67 0.57 13.00
CA ALA A 102 7.85 1.39 12.70
C ALA A 102 8.97 0.63 11.95
N ALA A 103 9.09 -0.68 12.17
CA ALA A 103 10.03 -1.53 11.45
C ALA A 103 9.80 -1.57 9.92
N ARG A 104 8.61 -1.20 9.46
CA ARG A 104 8.22 -1.15 8.03
C ARG A 104 8.12 0.28 7.49
N HIS A 105 8.37 1.32 8.29
CA HIS A 105 8.36 2.71 7.83
C HIS A 105 9.35 2.98 6.66
N PRO A 106 10.54 2.37 6.60
CA PRO A 106 11.41 2.53 5.42
C PRO A 106 10.77 2.11 4.10
N LEU A 107 9.83 1.15 4.12
CA LEU A 107 9.07 0.75 2.93
C LEU A 107 8.02 1.80 2.56
N LEU A 108 7.40 2.46 3.54
CA LEU A 108 6.50 3.59 3.29
C LEU A 108 7.25 4.78 2.69
N ASP A 109 8.43 5.10 3.22
CA ASP A 109 9.28 6.17 2.67
C ASP A 109 9.66 5.87 1.22
N GLU A 110 10.08 4.64 0.94
CA GLU A 110 10.43 4.21 -0.41
C GLU A 110 9.23 4.23 -1.36
N LEU A 111 8.07 3.73 -0.91
CA LEU A 111 6.83 3.77 -1.69
C LEU A 111 6.42 5.22 -2.02
N LYS A 112 6.49 6.12 -1.04
CA LYS A 112 6.21 7.55 -1.20
C LYS A 112 7.17 8.20 -2.20
N ARG A 113 8.47 7.88 -2.11
CA ARG A 113 9.50 8.36 -3.04
C ARG A 113 9.26 7.88 -4.47
N LEU A 114 8.95 6.60 -4.67
CA LEU A 114 8.66 6.03 -5.98
C LEU A 114 7.40 6.66 -6.58
N ALA A 115 6.31 6.76 -5.81
CA ALA A 115 5.07 7.37 -6.26
C ALA A 115 5.24 8.85 -6.61
N ALA A 116 5.98 9.62 -5.81
CA ALA A 116 6.24 11.04 -6.07
C ALA A 116 7.12 11.31 -7.30
N SER A 117 7.80 10.29 -7.82
CA SER A 117 8.66 10.41 -9.01
C SER A 117 7.90 10.20 -10.34
N PHE A 118 6.62 9.84 -10.29
CA PHE A 118 5.75 9.87 -11.48
C PHE A 118 5.50 11.33 -11.89
N GLY A 119 5.65 11.60 -13.20
CA GLY A 119 5.48 12.91 -13.82
C GLY A 119 4.20 12.98 -14.63
#